data_AF-A0A819IVH9-F1
#
_entry.id   AF-A0A819IVH9-F1
#
_cell.length_a   1.000
_cell.length_b   1.000
_cell.length_c   1.000
_cell.angle_alpha   90.00
_cell.angle_beta   90.00
_cell.angle_gamma   90.00
#
_symmetry.space_group_name_H-M   'P 1'
#
loop_
_entity.id
_entity.type
_entity.pdbx_description
1 polymer ?
#
loop_
_entity_poly.entity_id
_entity_poly.type
_entity_poly.pdbx_seq_one_letter_code
_entity_poly.pdbx_strand_id
1 'polypeptide(L)'
;MKFDDVQKIFYKYIHRRYHRFCRELFAQLLCLNLNIKSAYLFDLFPYSIEDMRNLLNNLSSYLPFRSIILKYSINDLIIMNSSQLLKLIDDTSTSVLVIDLNTMTTTNCHPMLDEIRNHLSWINYRQHEQIDFDNETNEEWSHLIQSLNHTTIFGYLLGYPLIYFYSSNSLMDVMTLKNFRLSVKIKDLNYETLLYSFSCPIHEKIDQQQIELFVNQWFSSLSLTMNESDMIEHYHLDQHIREQATWCL
;
A
#
# COMPACT_ATOMS: atom_id res chain seq x y z
N MET A 1 12.46 -14.27 -9.19
CA MET A 1 11.38 -15.13 -8.68
C MET A 1 10.52 -15.54 -9.87
N LYS A 2 10.38 -16.83 -10.18
CA LYS A 2 9.54 -17.30 -11.30
C LYS A 2 8.12 -17.52 -10.83
N PHE A 3 7.14 -17.22 -11.69
CA PHE A 3 5.72 -17.41 -11.36
C PHE A 3 5.38 -18.86 -10.97
N ASP A 4 5.90 -19.85 -11.70
CA ASP A 4 5.61 -21.26 -11.47
C ASP A 4 6.02 -21.76 -10.08
N ASP A 5 7.10 -21.22 -9.52
CA ASP A 5 7.59 -21.59 -8.19
C ASP A 5 6.65 -21.04 -7.11
N VAL A 6 6.25 -19.77 -7.25
CA VAL A 6 5.27 -19.14 -6.36
C VAL A 6 3.93 -19.85 -6.45
N GLN A 7 3.49 -20.22 -7.66
CA GLN A 7 2.22 -20.90 -7.87
C GLN A 7 2.15 -22.26 -7.15
N LYS A 8 3.20 -23.07 -7.24
CA LYS A 8 3.25 -24.39 -6.56
C LYS A 8 3.11 -24.23 -5.04
N ILE A 9 3.80 -23.26 -4.47
CA ILE A 9 3.75 -22.98 -3.03
C ILE A 9 2.35 -22.44 -2.68
N PHE A 10 1.86 -21.49 -3.45
CA PHE A 10 0.54 -20.89 -3.24
C PHE A 10 -0.57 -21.95 -3.23
N TYR A 11 -0.58 -22.88 -4.19
CA TYR A 11 -1.59 -23.94 -4.26
C TYR A 11 -1.51 -24.97 -3.13
N LYS A 12 -0.36 -25.09 -2.46
CA LYS A 12 -0.19 -25.95 -1.28
C LYS A 12 -0.87 -25.35 -0.04
N TYR A 13 -0.80 -24.03 0.15
CA TYR A 13 -1.29 -23.37 1.36
C TYR A 13 -2.69 -22.76 1.21
N ILE A 14 -3.07 -22.40 -0.02
CA ILE A 14 -4.32 -21.68 -0.27
C ILE A 14 -5.37 -22.58 -0.91
N HIS A 15 -6.59 -22.53 -0.38
CA HIS A 15 -7.73 -23.31 -0.85
C HIS A 15 -8.03 -23.05 -2.34
N ARG A 16 -8.43 -24.10 -3.07
CA ARG A 16 -8.65 -24.07 -4.54
C ARG A 16 -9.54 -22.92 -5.04
N ARG A 17 -10.57 -22.56 -4.27
CA ARG A 17 -11.49 -21.44 -4.60
C ARG A 17 -10.79 -20.08 -4.77
N TYR A 18 -9.58 -19.95 -4.25
CA TYR A 18 -8.77 -18.74 -4.23
C TYR A 18 -7.56 -18.80 -5.16
N HIS A 19 -7.37 -19.91 -5.88
CA HIS A 19 -6.27 -20.07 -6.86
C HIS A 19 -6.24 -18.99 -7.93
N ARG A 20 -7.39 -18.37 -8.20
CA ARG A 20 -7.50 -17.23 -9.12
C ARG A 20 -6.62 -16.04 -8.73
N PHE A 21 -6.37 -15.77 -7.43
CA PHE A 21 -5.57 -14.62 -7.03
C PHE A 21 -4.07 -14.90 -6.82
N CYS A 22 -3.60 -16.09 -7.19
CA CYS A 22 -2.17 -16.43 -7.17
C CYS A 22 -1.32 -15.42 -7.98
N ARG A 23 -1.96 -14.90 -9.03
CA ARG A 23 -1.45 -13.99 -10.02
C ARG A 23 -1.22 -12.59 -9.46
N GLU A 24 -2.23 -12.07 -8.78
CA GLU A 24 -2.22 -10.82 -8.05
C GLU A 24 -1.24 -10.89 -6.87
N LEU A 25 -1.21 -12.00 -6.13
CA LEU A 25 -0.20 -12.21 -5.08
C LEU A 25 1.22 -12.15 -5.66
N PHE A 26 1.48 -12.86 -6.76
CA PHE A 26 2.80 -12.85 -7.39
C PHE A 26 3.22 -11.44 -7.81
N ALA A 27 2.30 -10.67 -8.42
CA ALA A 27 2.57 -9.31 -8.80
C ALA A 27 2.86 -8.41 -7.57
N GLN A 28 2.09 -8.53 -6.50
CA GLN A 28 2.34 -7.77 -5.27
C GLN A 28 3.71 -8.12 -4.66
N LEU A 29 4.05 -9.41 -4.57
CA LEU A 29 5.33 -9.86 -4.04
C LEU A 29 6.52 -9.46 -4.91
N LEU A 30 6.35 -9.44 -6.23
CA LEU A 30 7.36 -8.96 -7.15
C LEU A 30 7.55 -7.44 -6.98
N CYS A 31 6.48 -6.65 -6.92
CA CYS A 31 6.57 -5.21 -6.68
C CYS A 31 7.18 -4.87 -5.32
N LEU A 32 6.88 -5.67 -4.30
CA LEU A 32 7.52 -5.59 -2.98
C LEU A 32 9.03 -5.88 -3.07
N ASN A 33 9.42 -6.91 -3.81
CA ASN A 33 10.83 -7.25 -4.07
C ASN A 33 11.58 -6.12 -4.80
N LEU A 34 10.91 -5.48 -5.76
CA LEU A 34 11.46 -4.38 -6.54
C LEU A 34 11.40 -3.03 -5.81
N ASN A 35 10.99 -3.01 -4.54
CA ASN A 35 10.87 -1.80 -3.73
C ASN A 35 9.90 -0.75 -4.32
N ILE A 36 8.92 -1.20 -5.11
CA ILE A 36 7.94 -0.35 -5.80
C ILE A 36 6.76 -0.02 -4.88
N LYS A 37 6.20 -1.05 -4.23
CA LYS A 37 5.00 -0.93 -3.39
C LYS A 37 5.05 -1.94 -2.25
N SER A 38 4.51 -1.61 -1.08
CA SER A 38 4.23 -2.58 -0.03
C SER A 38 3.07 -3.51 -0.43
N ALA A 39 3.14 -4.78 -0.02
CA ALA A 39 2.06 -5.73 -0.32
C ALA A 39 0.95 -5.65 0.73
N TYR A 40 -0.29 -5.76 0.28
CA TYR A 40 -1.49 -5.80 1.12
C TYR A 40 -2.32 -7.03 0.75
N LEU A 41 -2.43 -7.98 1.67
CA LEU A 41 -2.95 -9.31 1.36
C LEU A 41 -4.44 -9.54 1.68
N PHE A 42 -5.09 -8.63 2.39
CA PHE A 42 -6.51 -8.76 2.74
C PHE A 42 -7.43 -8.86 1.52
N ASP A 43 -7.19 -8.01 0.51
CA ASP A 43 -8.03 -7.92 -0.69
C ASP A 43 -8.02 -9.20 -1.54
N LEU A 44 -7.06 -10.09 -1.29
CA LEU A 44 -6.87 -11.28 -2.09
C LEU A 44 -7.67 -12.46 -1.52
N PHE A 45 -7.70 -12.68 -0.19
CA PHE A 45 -8.34 -13.87 0.40
C PHE A 45 -8.79 -13.67 1.86
N PRO A 46 -10.01 -14.08 2.25
CA PRO A 46 -10.36 -14.23 3.65
C PRO A 46 -9.78 -15.56 4.15
N TYR A 47 -8.54 -15.50 4.62
CA TYR A 47 -7.78 -16.66 5.11
C TYR A 47 -7.14 -16.35 6.46
N SER A 48 -6.76 -17.40 7.20
CA SER A 48 -6.15 -17.21 8.51
C SER A 48 -4.78 -16.53 8.37
N ILE A 49 -4.45 -15.62 9.29
CA ILE A 49 -3.13 -14.98 9.34
C ILE A 49 -2.02 -16.02 9.47
N GLU A 50 -2.27 -17.10 10.21
CA GLU A 50 -1.31 -18.18 10.41
C GLU A 50 -0.95 -18.87 9.09
N ASP A 51 -1.95 -19.15 8.25
CA ASP A 51 -1.68 -19.72 6.95
C ASP A 51 -0.96 -18.74 6.01
N MET A 52 -1.27 -17.45 6.10
CA MET A 52 -0.55 -16.41 5.34
C MET A 52 0.91 -16.33 5.80
N ARG A 53 1.18 -16.36 7.11
CA ARG A 53 2.55 -16.44 7.66
C ARG A 53 3.27 -17.69 7.16
N ASN A 54 2.61 -18.84 7.17
CA ASN A 54 3.18 -20.09 6.65
C ASN A 54 3.49 -20.02 5.15
N LEU A 55 2.60 -19.44 4.35
CA LEU A 55 2.82 -19.18 2.93
C LEU A 55 4.05 -18.27 2.73
N LEU A 56 4.12 -17.13 3.44
CA LEU A 56 5.22 -16.17 3.35
C LEU A 56 6.56 -16.77 3.80
N ASN A 57 6.57 -17.55 4.88
CA ASN A 57 7.77 -18.24 5.34
C ASN A 57 8.30 -19.23 4.29
N ASN A 58 7.43 -19.91 3.54
CA ASN A 58 7.86 -20.78 2.44
C ASN A 58 8.35 -19.97 1.23
N LEU A 59 7.68 -18.86 0.94
CA LEU A 59 8.07 -17.93 -0.13
C LEU A 59 9.34 -17.14 0.19
N SER A 60 9.78 -17.06 1.46
CA SER A 60 11.00 -16.35 1.87
C SER A 60 12.26 -16.82 1.12
N SER A 61 12.30 -18.10 0.73
CA SER A 61 13.37 -18.64 -0.12
C SER A 61 13.42 -18.04 -1.54
N TYR A 62 12.32 -17.42 -1.99
CA TYR A 62 12.18 -16.77 -3.30
C TYR A 62 12.04 -15.25 -3.20
N LEU A 63 11.84 -14.71 -1.99
CA LEU A 63 11.81 -13.29 -1.67
C LEU A 63 13.18 -12.92 -1.09
N PRO A 64 14.12 -12.40 -1.89
CA PRO A 64 15.50 -12.16 -1.46
C PRO A 64 15.66 -11.05 -0.40
N PHE A 65 14.56 -10.49 0.11
CA PHE A 65 14.55 -9.40 1.07
C PHE A 65 13.93 -9.84 2.41
N ARG A 66 14.34 -9.14 3.47
CA ARG A 66 13.74 -9.29 4.80
C ARG A 66 12.40 -8.57 4.81
N SER A 67 11.33 -9.33 4.92
CA SER A 67 9.97 -8.80 5.04
C SER A 67 9.68 -8.40 6.48
N ILE A 68 9.08 -7.21 6.63
CA ILE A 68 8.39 -6.76 7.82
C ILE A 68 6.91 -7.06 7.59
N ILE A 69 6.33 -7.90 8.45
CA ILE A 69 4.93 -8.30 8.41
C ILE A 69 4.21 -7.57 9.54
N LEU A 70 3.23 -6.76 9.17
CA LEU A 70 2.43 -5.96 10.10
C LEU A 70 0.98 -6.42 9.99
N LYS A 71 0.44 -6.99 11.07
CA LYS A 71 -0.98 -7.28 11.17
C LYS A 71 -1.73 -6.00 11.52
N TYR A 72 -2.40 -5.42 10.54
CA TYR A 72 -3.12 -4.16 10.67
C TYR A 72 -4.50 -4.33 11.32
N SER A 73 -5.18 -5.44 11.05
CA SER A 73 -6.50 -5.79 11.62
C SER A 73 -6.65 -7.32 11.72
N ILE A 74 -7.85 -7.81 12.08
CA ILE A 74 -8.16 -9.24 12.25
C ILE A 74 -7.70 -10.08 11.05
N ASN A 75 -7.76 -9.54 9.83
CA ASN A 75 -7.35 -10.26 8.61
C ASN A 75 -6.39 -9.46 7.71
N ASP A 76 -5.95 -8.28 8.14
CA ASP A 76 -5.19 -7.36 7.29
C ASP A 76 -3.70 -7.53 7.53
N LEU A 77 -2.97 -8.00 6.53
CA LEU A 77 -1.52 -8.05 6.54
C LEU A 77 -0.94 -7.04 5.56
N ILE A 78 -0.10 -6.14 6.10
CA ILE A 78 0.78 -5.28 5.33
C ILE A 78 2.17 -5.88 5.38
N ILE A 79 2.80 -6.03 4.22
CA ILE A 79 4.16 -6.54 4.10
C ILE A 79 5.00 -5.48 3.41
N MET A 80 6.10 -5.11 4.03
CA MET A 80 7.06 -4.15 3.48
C MET A 80 8.48 -4.64 3.66
N ASN A 81 9.42 -4.10 2.88
CA ASN A 81 10.84 -4.33 3.12
C ASN A 81 11.40 -3.25 4.05
N SER A 82 12.57 -3.47 4.64
CA SER A 82 13.19 -2.50 5.55
C SER A 82 13.50 -1.16 4.88
N SER A 83 13.82 -1.14 3.58
CA SER A 83 14.08 0.11 2.84
C SER A 83 12.82 0.97 2.64
N GLN A 84 11.65 0.35 2.49
CA GLN A 84 10.35 1.03 2.46
C GLN A 84 10.03 1.65 3.81
N LEU A 85 10.20 0.88 4.90
CA LEU A 85 9.99 1.41 6.23
C LEU A 85 10.92 2.59 6.53
N LEU A 86 12.21 2.46 6.18
CA LEU A 86 13.18 3.55 6.33
C LEU A 86 12.77 4.79 5.54
N LYS A 87 12.32 4.63 4.28
CA LYS A 87 11.72 5.73 3.53
C LYS A 87 10.55 6.33 4.30
N LEU A 88 9.60 5.54 4.81
CA LEU A 88 8.46 6.08 5.54
C LEU A 88 8.85 6.84 6.82
N ILE A 89 9.95 6.49 7.47
CA ILE A 89 10.44 7.14 8.70
C ILE A 89 11.27 8.39 8.39
N ASP A 90 12.24 8.26 7.49
CA ASP A 90 13.26 9.27 7.20
C ASP A 90 12.80 10.29 6.15
N ASP A 91 11.75 9.99 5.40
CA ASP A 91 11.24 10.87 4.36
C ASP A 91 10.54 12.10 4.96
N THR A 92 11.36 13.12 5.18
CA THR A 92 10.98 14.49 5.53
C THR A 92 10.44 15.27 4.32
N SER A 93 10.42 14.66 3.11
CA SER A 93 10.02 15.31 1.88
C SER A 93 8.54 15.12 1.53
N THR A 94 8.09 15.89 0.55
CA THR A 94 6.71 16.01 0.03
C THR A 94 6.26 14.76 -0.76
N SER A 95 6.55 13.54 -0.30
CA SER A 95 6.17 12.33 -1.03
C SER A 95 4.69 11.96 -0.87
N VAL A 96 4.01 12.61 0.07
CA VAL A 96 2.58 12.43 0.33
C VAL A 96 1.86 13.77 0.38
N LEU A 97 0.69 13.83 -0.26
CA LEU A 97 -0.26 14.93 -0.16
C LEU A 97 -1.46 14.47 0.68
N VAL A 98 -1.69 15.15 1.80
CA VAL A 98 -2.83 14.88 2.68
C VAL A 98 -4.03 15.65 2.16
N ILE A 99 -5.11 14.95 1.90
CA ILE A 99 -6.42 15.51 1.59
C ILE A 99 -7.23 15.53 2.89
N ASP A 100 -7.36 16.72 3.49
CA ASP A 100 -8.23 16.90 4.66
C ASP A 100 -9.68 17.04 4.18
N LEU A 101 -10.45 16.00 4.41
CA LEU A 101 -11.83 15.88 4.01
C LEU A 101 -12.78 16.70 4.88
N ASN A 102 -12.35 17.12 6.08
CA ASN A 102 -13.16 18.00 6.93
C ASN A 102 -13.19 19.42 6.38
N THR A 103 -12.04 19.89 5.86
CA THR A 103 -11.88 21.25 5.34
C THR A 103 -11.95 21.31 3.82
N MET A 104 -11.89 20.15 3.15
CA MET A 104 -11.73 19.99 1.69
C MET A 104 -10.51 20.75 1.18
N THR A 105 -9.37 20.57 1.86
CA THR A 105 -8.10 21.20 1.50
C THR A 105 -6.98 20.17 1.37
N THR A 106 -5.88 20.57 0.76
CA THR A 106 -4.67 19.75 0.59
C THR A 106 -3.49 20.35 1.34
N THR A 107 -2.73 19.50 2.03
CA THR A 107 -1.50 19.90 2.70
C THR A 107 -0.40 18.85 2.57
N ASN A 108 0.83 19.31 2.45
CA ASN A 108 2.02 18.48 2.37
C ASN A 108 2.61 18.23 3.77
N CYS A 109 2.10 18.96 4.77
CA CYS A 109 2.59 18.96 6.14
C CYS A 109 1.38 18.85 7.07
N HIS A 110 1.15 17.65 7.60
CA HIS A 110 0.08 17.41 8.57
C HIS A 110 0.70 16.79 9.84
N PRO A 111 0.40 17.29 11.06
CA PRO A 111 1.03 16.81 12.30
C PRO A 111 0.94 15.30 12.53
N MET A 112 -0.18 14.70 12.11
CA MET A 112 -0.38 13.25 12.14
C MET A 112 0.69 12.46 11.37
N LEU A 113 1.28 13.00 10.30
CA LEU A 113 2.36 12.33 9.58
C LEU A 113 3.58 12.16 10.48
N ASP A 114 3.93 13.20 11.25
CA ASP A 114 5.03 13.15 12.20
C ASP A 114 4.71 12.19 13.34
N GLU A 115 3.46 12.13 13.79
CA GLU A 115 3.00 11.14 14.78
C GLU A 115 3.16 9.70 14.26
N ILE A 116 2.75 9.41 13.02
CA ILE A 116 2.95 8.09 12.39
C ILE A 116 4.44 7.77 12.31
N ARG A 117 5.28 8.71 11.83
CA ARG A 117 6.74 8.51 11.73
C ARG A 117 7.37 8.21 13.09
N ASN A 118 7.03 8.98 14.11
CA ASN A 118 7.50 8.76 15.47
C ASN A 118 7.09 7.37 15.97
N HIS A 119 5.85 6.95 15.71
CA HIS A 119 5.37 5.61 16.01
C HIS A 119 5.96 4.51 15.14
N LEU A 120 6.59 4.78 13.99
CA LEU A 120 7.30 3.76 13.22
C LEU A 120 8.79 3.70 13.58
N SER A 121 9.33 4.77 14.16
CA SER A 121 10.75 4.89 14.49
C SER A 121 11.27 3.82 15.46
N TRP A 122 10.43 3.29 16.35
CA TRP A 122 10.83 2.20 17.27
C TRP A 122 11.14 0.90 16.53
N ILE A 123 10.46 0.64 15.40
CA ILE A 123 10.70 -0.53 14.55
C ILE A 123 12.11 -0.49 13.95
N ASN A 124 12.64 0.73 13.75
CA ASN A 124 13.94 0.98 13.14
C ASN A 124 15.10 0.38 13.95
N TYR A 125 14.96 0.22 15.27
CA TYR A 125 16.00 -0.37 16.10
C TYR A 125 16.14 -1.89 15.95
N ARG A 126 15.22 -2.56 15.24
CA ARG A 126 15.20 -4.02 15.05
C ARG A 126 15.54 -4.47 13.62
N GLN A 127 16.20 -3.61 12.84
CA GLN A 127 16.57 -3.80 11.41
C GLN A 127 17.22 -5.15 11.05
N HIS A 128 17.77 -5.89 12.02
CA HIS A 128 18.51 -7.12 11.77
C HIS A 128 17.69 -8.41 11.83
N GLU A 129 16.41 -8.35 12.23
CA GLU A 129 15.55 -9.54 12.38
C GLU A 129 14.35 -9.48 11.44
N GLN A 130 13.78 -10.64 11.08
CA GLN A 130 12.45 -10.67 10.47
C GLN A 130 11.47 -10.13 11.50
N ILE A 131 10.74 -9.09 11.13
CA ILE A 131 9.79 -8.44 12.02
C ILE A 131 8.40 -8.96 11.68
N ASP A 132 7.73 -9.53 12.67
CA ASP A 132 6.34 -9.96 12.59
C ASP A 132 5.60 -9.39 13.79
N PHE A 133 4.85 -8.31 13.56
CA PHE A 133 4.07 -7.65 14.60
C PHE A 133 2.59 -7.98 14.47
N ASP A 134 2.04 -8.49 15.55
CA ASP A 134 0.63 -8.72 15.74
C ASP A 134 0.03 -7.57 16.56
N ASN A 135 -0.99 -6.88 16.05
CA ASN A 135 -1.65 -5.77 16.77
C ASN A 135 -2.37 -6.21 18.06
N GLU A 136 -2.61 -7.51 18.24
CA GLU A 136 -3.15 -8.05 19.48
C GLU A 136 -2.07 -8.29 20.54
N THR A 137 -0.80 -8.45 20.14
CA THR A 137 0.30 -8.81 21.06
C THR A 137 1.35 -7.71 21.22
N ASN A 138 1.39 -6.73 20.31
CA ASN A 138 2.31 -5.61 20.36
C ASN A 138 1.56 -4.32 20.72
N GLU A 139 1.78 -3.82 21.94
CA GLU A 139 1.11 -2.61 22.46
C GLU A 139 1.45 -1.35 21.67
N GLU A 140 2.70 -1.16 21.26
CA GLU A 140 3.14 0.04 20.51
C GLU A 140 2.47 0.10 19.13
N TRP A 141 2.36 -1.04 18.46
CA TRP A 141 1.68 -1.19 17.18
C TRP A 141 0.15 -1.05 17.32
N SER A 142 -0.43 -1.64 18.38
CA SER A 142 -1.85 -1.51 18.69
C SER A 142 -2.24 -0.06 18.95
N HIS A 143 -1.41 0.67 19.70
CA HIS A 143 -1.63 2.08 20.01
C HIS A 143 -1.68 2.92 18.74
N LEU A 144 -0.73 2.76 17.81
CA LEU A 144 -0.73 3.47 16.52
C LEU A 144 -2.06 3.26 15.77
N ILE A 145 -2.50 2.00 15.65
CA ILE A 145 -3.72 1.64 14.92
C ILE A 145 -4.97 2.27 15.58
N GLN A 146 -5.00 2.36 16.90
CA GLN A 146 -6.17 2.87 17.65
C GLN A 146 -6.18 4.39 17.82
N SER A 147 -5.01 5.04 17.86
CA SER A 147 -4.91 6.47 18.18
C SER A 147 -5.16 7.39 16.99
N LEU A 148 -5.02 6.86 15.77
CA LEU A 148 -5.01 7.65 14.53
C LEU A 148 -6.08 7.20 13.52
N ASN A 149 -6.34 8.05 12.54
CA ASN A 149 -7.27 7.75 11.46
C ASN A 149 -6.78 6.55 10.64
N HIS A 150 -7.57 5.47 10.63
CA HIS A 150 -7.21 4.22 9.98
C HIS A 150 -6.83 4.40 8.51
N THR A 151 -7.68 5.07 7.73
CA THR A 151 -7.44 5.29 6.30
C THR A 151 -6.15 6.07 6.04
N THR A 152 -5.81 7.05 6.89
CA THR A 152 -4.52 7.74 6.83
C THR A 152 -3.36 6.76 7.00
N ILE A 153 -3.33 6.03 8.12
CA ILE A 153 -2.23 5.13 8.45
C ILE A 153 -2.08 4.09 7.36
N PHE A 154 -3.19 3.51 6.93
CA PHE A 154 -3.24 2.53 5.87
C PHE A 154 -2.68 3.07 4.55
N GLY A 155 -3.14 4.25 4.12
CA GLY A 155 -2.65 4.91 2.92
C GLY A 155 -1.14 5.20 2.99
N TYR A 156 -0.69 5.68 4.14
CA TYR A 156 0.72 5.99 4.40
C TYR A 156 1.61 4.74 4.33
N LEU A 157 1.23 3.66 5.02
CA LEU A 157 1.99 2.41 5.06
C LEU A 157 2.06 1.71 3.70
N LEU A 158 1.05 1.88 2.85
CA LEU A 158 1.06 1.35 1.48
C LEU A 158 1.79 2.23 0.48
N GLY A 159 2.29 3.40 0.91
CA GLY A 159 3.02 4.34 0.07
C GLY A 159 2.13 5.00 -0.99
N TYR A 160 0.87 5.30 -0.64
CA TYR A 160 0.01 6.09 -1.52
C TYR A 160 0.48 7.55 -1.59
N PRO A 161 0.45 8.18 -2.78
CA PRO A 161 0.80 9.59 -2.92
C PRO A 161 -0.26 10.51 -2.31
N LEU A 162 -1.52 10.07 -2.30
CA LEU A 162 -2.64 10.80 -1.71
C LEU A 162 -3.15 10.00 -0.51
N ILE A 163 -3.20 10.64 0.66
CA ILE A 163 -3.81 10.05 1.87
C ILE A 163 -4.92 10.95 2.37
N TYR A 164 -5.92 10.37 3.02
CA TYR A 164 -7.11 11.09 3.44
C TYR A 164 -7.14 11.24 4.95
N PHE A 165 -7.43 12.44 5.41
CA PHE A 165 -7.70 12.70 6.81
C PHE A 165 -9.17 13.11 6.98
N TYR A 166 -9.83 12.53 7.98
CA TYR A 166 -11.19 12.89 8.34
C TYR A 166 -11.41 12.70 9.85
N SER A 167 -12.33 13.48 10.41
CA SER A 167 -12.81 13.30 11.78
C SER A 167 -14.00 12.34 11.79
N SER A 168 -14.13 11.53 12.85
CA SER A 168 -15.14 10.47 12.98
C SER A 168 -16.61 10.92 12.89
N ASN A 169 -16.87 12.23 12.88
CA ASN A 169 -18.20 12.83 12.78
C ASN A 169 -18.50 13.48 11.41
N SER A 170 -17.60 13.34 10.43
CA SER A 170 -17.82 13.89 9.10
C SER A 170 -18.74 12.98 8.28
N LEU A 171 -19.99 13.43 8.08
CA LEU A 171 -20.83 12.89 7.01
C LEU A 171 -20.26 13.39 5.70
N MET A 172 -19.60 12.50 4.97
CA MET A 172 -19.10 12.78 3.64
C MET A 172 -20.24 12.62 2.65
N ASP A 173 -20.65 13.73 2.03
CA ASP A 173 -21.60 13.70 0.92
C ASP A 173 -21.07 12.84 -0.23
N VAL A 174 -21.98 12.32 -1.05
CA VAL A 174 -21.62 11.64 -2.29
C VAL A 174 -20.89 12.65 -3.19
N MET A 175 -19.61 12.40 -3.47
CA MET A 175 -18.78 13.29 -4.27
C MET A 175 -18.41 12.64 -5.59
N THR A 176 -18.24 13.49 -6.61
CA THR A 176 -17.57 13.06 -7.84
C THR A 176 -16.11 12.82 -7.53
N LEU A 177 -15.60 11.66 -7.93
CA LEU A 177 -14.23 11.24 -7.66
C LEU A 177 -13.40 11.23 -8.93
N LYS A 178 -12.20 11.78 -8.84
CA LYS A 178 -11.15 11.53 -9.82
C LYS A 178 -10.31 10.36 -9.34
N ASN A 179 -10.27 9.28 -10.12
CA ASN A 179 -9.54 8.06 -9.79
C ASN A 179 -8.25 8.00 -10.59
N PHE A 180 -7.16 7.68 -9.91
CA PHE A 180 -5.86 7.42 -10.48
C PHE A 180 -5.58 5.93 -10.37
N ARG A 181 -5.17 5.30 -11.47
CA ARG A 181 -4.93 3.85 -11.54
C ARG A 181 -3.56 3.61 -12.14
N LEU A 182 -2.66 3.01 -11.36
CA LEU A 182 -1.38 2.57 -11.87
C LEU A 182 -1.46 1.09 -12.21
N SER A 183 -1.32 0.76 -13.48
CA SER A 183 -1.29 -0.62 -13.98
C SER A 183 0.13 -0.98 -14.41
N VAL A 184 0.52 -2.23 -14.19
CA VAL A 184 1.83 -2.77 -14.57
C VAL A 184 1.67 -4.08 -15.31
N LYS A 185 2.48 -4.29 -16.35
CA LYS A 185 2.62 -5.56 -17.07
C LYS A 185 3.94 -6.21 -16.69
N ILE A 186 3.86 -7.40 -16.13
CA ILE A 186 5.03 -8.19 -15.70
C ILE A 186 5.31 -9.26 -16.75
N LYS A 187 6.59 -9.48 -17.12
CA LYS A 187 6.99 -10.42 -18.19
C LYS A 187 6.38 -11.81 -18.09
N ASP A 188 6.34 -12.36 -16.89
CA ASP A 188 5.82 -13.71 -16.63
C ASP A 188 4.28 -13.77 -16.61
N LEU A 189 3.59 -12.63 -16.76
CA LEU A 189 2.14 -12.51 -16.67
C LEU A 189 1.55 -12.00 -17.98
N ASN A 190 0.59 -12.75 -18.52
CA ASN A 190 -0.10 -12.40 -19.78
C ASN A 190 -1.15 -11.29 -19.67
N TYR A 191 -1.19 -10.55 -18.56
CA TYR A 191 -2.21 -9.55 -18.27
C TYR A 191 -1.61 -8.41 -17.44
N GLU A 192 -2.26 -7.26 -17.49
CA GLU A 192 -1.91 -6.11 -16.67
C GLU A 192 -2.49 -6.25 -15.27
N THR A 193 -1.68 -5.93 -14.27
CA THR A 193 -2.08 -5.92 -12.87
C THR A 193 -2.24 -4.49 -12.40
N LEU A 194 -3.38 -4.20 -11.78
CA LEU A 194 -3.61 -2.94 -11.08
C LEU A 194 -2.76 -2.91 -9.80
N LEU A 195 -1.77 -2.02 -9.76
CA LEU A 195 -0.86 -1.90 -8.63
C LEU A 195 -1.33 -0.85 -7.63
N TYR A 196 -1.77 0.33 -8.08
CA TYR A 196 -2.38 1.35 -7.23
C TYR A 196 -3.73 1.77 -7.76
N SER A 197 -4.66 2.03 -6.85
CA SER A 197 -5.93 2.67 -7.15
C SER A 197 -6.29 3.59 -6.00
N PHE A 198 -6.24 4.89 -6.25
CA PHE A 198 -6.61 5.92 -5.28
C PHE A 198 -7.42 6.99 -5.97
N SER A 199 -8.11 7.80 -5.17
CA SER A 199 -9.02 8.82 -5.70
C SER A 199 -8.81 10.18 -5.05
N CYS A 200 -9.39 11.22 -5.60
CA CYS A 200 -9.55 12.48 -4.89
C CYS A 200 -10.93 13.05 -5.17
N PRO A 201 -11.54 13.72 -4.18
CA PRO A 201 -12.79 14.41 -4.41
C PRO A 201 -12.56 15.58 -5.38
N ILE A 202 -13.46 15.72 -6.34
CA ILE A 202 -13.55 16.91 -7.18
C ILE A 202 -14.39 17.93 -6.41
N HIS A 203 -13.72 18.95 -5.87
CA HIS A 203 -14.33 19.99 -5.04
C HIS A 203 -13.69 21.34 -5.30
N GLU A 204 -14.46 22.44 -5.22
CA GLU A 204 -14.00 23.79 -5.54
C GLU A 204 -12.82 24.28 -4.68
N LYS A 205 -12.71 23.77 -3.44
CA LYS A 205 -11.64 24.10 -2.49
C LYS A 205 -10.38 23.25 -2.66
N ILE A 206 -10.45 22.19 -3.45
CA ILE A 206 -9.34 21.28 -3.70
C ILE A 206 -8.72 21.64 -5.04
N ASP A 207 -7.47 22.08 -5.02
CA ASP A 207 -6.71 22.37 -6.22
C ASP A 207 -6.40 21.06 -6.99
N GLN A 208 -7.24 20.75 -7.97
CA GLN A 208 -7.09 19.57 -8.80
C GLN A 208 -5.82 19.61 -9.65
N GLN A 209 -5.37 20.80 -10.06
CA GLN A 209 -4.15 20.94 -10.85
C GLN A 209 -2.93 20.63 -9.99
N GLN A 210 -2.90 21.11 -8.75
CA GLN A 210 -1.87 20.75 -7.79
C GLN A 210 -1.81 19.24 -7.55
N ILE A 211 -2.97 18.58 -7.36
CA ILE A 211 -3.03 17.12 -7.19
C ILE A 211 -2.47 16.41 -8.42
N GLU A 212 -2.88 16.81 -9.63
CA GLU A 212 -2.39 16.18 -10.86
C GLU A 212 -0.88 16.32 -11.03
N LEU A 213 -0.35 17.52 -10.79
CA LEU A 213 1.10 17.77 -10.83
C LEU A 213 1.83 16.89 -9.82
N PHE A 214 1.31 16.82 -8.59
CA PHE A 214 1.87 16.01 -7.52
C PHE A 214 1.90 14.52 -7.88
N VAL A 215 0.76 13.97 -8.34
CA VAL A 215 0.64 12.56 -8.72
C VAL A 215 1.54 12.23 -9.91
N ASN A 216 1.65 13.13 -10.89
CA ASN A 216 2.55 12.91 -12.03
C ASN A 216 4.03 12.92 -11.61
N GLN A 217 4.42 13.77 -10.66
CA GLN A 217 5.77 13.78 -10.09
C GLN A 217 6.06 12.47 -9.34
N TRP A 218 5.14 12.05 -8.46
CA TRP A 218 5.22 10.75 -7.78
C TRP A 218 5.35 9.58 -8.76
N PHE A 219 4.50 9.55 -9.80
CA PHE A 219 4.56 8.52 -10.83
C PHE A 219 5.89 8.56 -11.59
N SER A 220 6.42 9.73 -11.90
CA SER A 220 7.72 9.89 -12.56
C SER A 220 8.86 9.31 -11.71
N SER A 221 8.86 9.59 -10.40
CA SER A 221 9.84 9.00 -9.49
C SER A 221 9.74 7.48 -9.41
N LEU A 222 8.52 6.95 -9.36
CA LEU A 222 8.29 5.50 -9.33
C LEU A 222 8.69 4.82 -10.65
N SER A 223 8.47 5.51 -11.77
CA SER A 223 8.82 5.06 -13.13
C SER A 223 10.32 4.82 -13.29
N LEU A 224 11.16 5.60 -12.60
CA LEU A 224 12.61 5.38 -12.58
C LEU A 224 12.94 3.98 -12.01
N THR A 225 12.38 3.63 -10.86
CA THR A 225 12.55 2.29 -10.26
C THR A 225 11.97 1.19 -11.14
N MET A 226 10.84 1.43 -11.80
CA MET A 226 10.24 0.44 -12.71
C MET A 226 11.10 0.21 -13.97
N ASN A 227 11.70 1.26 -14.54
CA ASN A 227 12.56 1.18 -15.72
C ASN A 227 13.88 0.43 -15.48
N GLU A 228 14.38 0.44 -14.24
CA GLU A 228 15.56 -0.33 -13.85
C GLU A 228 15.27 -1.84 -13.74
N SER A 229 14.00 -2.23 -13.67
CA SER A 229 13.61 -3.63 -13.57
C SER A 229 13.49 -4.29 -14.94
N ASP A 230 14.20 -5.40 -15.11
CA ASP A 230 14.03 -6.27 -16.26
C ASP A 230 12.73 -7.10 -16.20
N MET A 231 11.99 -7.09 -15.10
CA MET A 231 10.77 -7.89 -14.93
C MET A 231 9.49 -7.15 -15.37
N ILE A 232 9.55 -5.82 -15.48
CA ILE A 232 8.44 -4.97 -15.86
C ILE A 232 8.53 -4.68 -17.36
N GLU A 233 7.51 -5.04 -18.12
CA GLU A 233 7.45 -4.79 -19.57
C GLU A 233 6.91 -3.41 -19.89
N HIS A 234 5.84 -3.03 -19.20
CA HIS A 234 5.11 -1.80 -19.43
C HIS A 234 4.40 -1.40 -18.15
N TYR A 235 4.16 -0.10 -17.99
CA TYR A 235 3.38 0.46 -16.92
C TYR A 235 2.78 1.80 -17.39
N HIS A 236 1.62 2.15 -16.84
CA HIS A 236 0.96 3.41 -17.14
C HIS A 236 0.09 3.87 -15.98
N LEU A 237 -0.12 5.18 -15.91
CA LEU A 237 -1.01 5.83 -14.98
C LEU A 237 -2.23 6.36 -15.73
N ASP A 238 -3.40 5.79 -15.45
CA ASP A 238 -4.68 6.24 -15.99
C ASP A 238 -5.43 7.15 -15.03
N GLN A 239 -6.29 7.99 -15.60
CA GLN A 239 -7.18 8.89 -14.86
C GLN A 239 -8.62 8.70 -15.33
N HIS A 240 -9.54 8.53 -14.38
CA HIS A 240 -10.97 8.39 -14.68
C HIS A 240 -11.82 9.20 -13.71
N ILE A 241 -12.82 9.89 -14.24
CA ILE A 241 -13.85 10.53 -13.41
C ILE A 241 -14.95 9.50 -13.17
N ARG A 242 -15.33 9.32 -11.89
CA ARG A 242 -16.51 8.54 -11.48
C ARG A 242 -17.51 9.49 -10.86
N GLU A 243 -18.66 9.61 -11.52
CA GLU A 243 -19.79 10.39 -11.01
C GLU A 243 -20.48 9.62 -9.88
N GLN A 244 -20.93 10.35 -8.86
CA GLN A 244 -21.76 9.84 -7.76
C GLN A 244 -21.19 8.61 -7.03
N ALA A 245 -19.90 8.62 -6.71
CA ALA A 245 -19.30 7.55 -5.94
C ALA A 245 -19.57 7.76 -4.44
N THR A 246 -20.12 6.75 -3.78
CA THR A 246 -20.15 6.67 -2.32
C THR A 246 -18.73 6.46 -1.80
N TRP A 247 -18.29 7.31 -0.87
CA TRP A 247 -17.07 7.05 -0.09
C TRP A 247 -17.37 5.88 0.84
N CYS A 248 -16.76 4.73 0.57
CA CYS A 248 -16.56 3.71 1.60
C CYS A 248 -15.14 3.91 2.12
N LEU A 249 -15.04 4.65 3.23
CA LEU A 249 -13.80 4.79 4.01
C LEU A 249 -13.53 3.54 4.82
#